data_AF-A0A1Y2DL91-F1
#
_entry.id   AF-A0A1Y2DL91-F1
#
_cell.length_a   1.000
_cell.length_b   1.000
_cell.length_c   1.000
_cell.angle_alpha   90.00
_cell.angle_beta   90.00
_cell.angle_gamma   90.00
#
_symmetry.space_group_name_H-M   'P 1'
#
loop_
_entity.id
_entity.type
_entity.pdbx_description
1 polymer ?
#
loop_
_entity_poly.entity_id
_entity_poly.type
_entity_poly.pdbx_seq_one_letter_code
_entity_poly.pdbx_strand_id
1 'polypeptide(L)'
;RNDLMMFVGYLEFFHALDFPANVWNEVPVKKFAMALMIVGGTLAILASCLAFVDLRRSWRNVRLLREERAFLRAEIARTERLPCNYLQACQSANFRELGWEVFDRVAMDGIVGFAGILVGTGTIMAIGGANHRIFHASNLLSGYVGNGFVAFYGLINAIWSVYLWQRGRRHCRLVTDYIQENPMQKRARQIFRNHQIYAVTNAVTLVVSSIGSLISSTRWWGYVILIPCIFGSVFCNMFWRKKVGYDRLII
;
A
#
# COMPACT_ATOMS: atom_id res chain seq x y z
N ARG A 1 4.96 16.51 8.64
CA ARG A 1 4.52 16.85 7.27
C ARG A 1 4.51 15.57 6.46
N ASN A 2 3.46 15.31 5.69
CA ASN A 2 3.32 14.10 4.87
C ASN A 2 4.46 14.00 3.85
N ASP A 3 5.26 12.93 3.93
CA ASP A 3 6.44 12.66 3.12
C ASP A 3 6.22 11.50 2.12
N LEU A 4 4.96 11.06 1.96
CA LEU A 4 4.58 10.04 0.98
C LEU A 4 4.93 10.49 -0.44
N MET A 5 5.77 9.72 -1.11
CA MET A 5 6.09 9.95 -2.52
C MET A 5 4.85 9.73 -3.39
N MET A 6 4.61 10.66 -4.33
CA MET A 6 3.51 10.57 -5.30
C MET A 6 3.59 9.28 -6.13
N PHE A 7 4.82 8.86 -6.41
CA PHE A 7 5.13 7.72 -7.25
C PHE A 7 4.65 6.38 -6.65
N VAL A 8 4.52 6.28 -5.32
CA VAL A 8 4.05 5.05 -4.65
C VAL A 8 2.63 4.66 -5.10
N GLY A 9 1.79 5.65 -5.43
CA GLY A 9 0.45 5.40 -5.98
C GLY A 9 0.43 4.76 -7.37
N TYR A 10 1.57 4.71 -8.05
CA TYR A 10 1.72 4.13 -9.40
C TYR A 10 2.45 2.77 -9.38
N LEU A 11 2.82 2.22 -8.22
CA LEU A 11 3.55 0.94 -8.15
C LEU A 11 2.81 -0.19 -8.86
N GLU A 12 1.48 -0.28 -8.70
CA GLU A 12 0.66 -1.28 -9.39
C GLU A 12 0.71 -1.14 -10.91
N PHE A 13 0.76 0.09 -11.43
CA PHE A 13 0.91 0.33 -12.86
C PHE A 13 2.24 -0.21 -13.37
N PHE A 14 3.35 0.08 -12.67
CA PHE A 14 4.67 -0.39 -13.10
C PHE A 14 4.81 -1.91 -13.01
N HIS A 15 4.18 -2.54 -12.02
CA HIS A 15 4.12 -4.00 -11.93
C HIS A 15 3.34 -4.62 -13.09
N ALA A 16 2.22 -4.03 -13.48
CA ALA A 16 1.40 -4.52 -14.59
C ALA A 16 2.07 -4.40 -15.97
N LEU A 17 3.24 -3.74 -16.07
CA LEU A 17 4.01 -3.66 -17.32
C LEU A 17 4.73 -4.97 -17.69
N ASP A 18 4.63 -6.00 -16.85
CA ASP A 18 5.04 -7.37 -17.17
C ASP A 18 4.10 -8.07 -18.19
N PHE A 19 2.99 -7.42 -18.55
CA PHE A 19 2.01 -7.88 -19.55
C PHE A 19 2.62 -8.54 -20.79
N PRO A 20 3.61 -7.94 -21.47
CA PRO A 20 4.18 -8.55 -22.67
C PRO A 20 4.89 -9.89 -22.38
N ALA A 21 5.47 -10.04 -21.18
CA ALA A 21 6.16 -11.25 -20.75
C ALA A 21 5.20 -12.38 -20.34
N ASN A 22 3.97 -12.06 -19.95
CA ASN A 22 2.97 -13.06 -19.60
C ASN A 22 2.02 -13.39 -20.77
N VAL A 23 1.79 -12.45 -21.70
CA VAL A 23 0.80 -12.60 -22.79
C VAL A 23 1.42 -12.87 -24.15
N TRP A 24 2.58 -12.28 -24.45
CA TRP A 24 3.22 -12.36 -25.77
C TRP A 24 4.57 -13.08 -25.76
N ASN A 25 4.80 -13.92 -24.75
CA ASN A 25 6.00 -14.73 -24.59
C ASN A 25 5.94 -16.00 -25.45
N GLU A 26 5.77 -15.78 -26.76
CA GLU A 26 5.93 -16.80 -27.80
C GLU A 26 7.41 -16.86 -28.20
N VAL A 27 7.92 -18.06 -28.52
CA VAL A 27 9.30 -18.22 -29.00
C VAL A 27 9.29 -18.41 -30.51
N PRO A 28 9.99 -17.57 -31.30
CA PRO A 28 10.79 -16.42 -30.89
C PRO A 28 9.94 -15.19 -30.52
N VAL A 29 10.41 -14.42 -29.53
CA VAL A 29 9.69 -13.24 -29.01
C VAL A 29 9.59 -12.17 -30.11
N LYS A 30 8.38 -11.67 -30.35
CA LYS A 30 8.13 -10.61 -31.32
C LYS A 30 8.87 -9.33 -30.92
N LYS A 31 9.51 -8.63 -31.87
CA LYS A 31 10.35 -7.44 -31.60
C LYS A 31 9.63 -6.35 -30.81
N PHE A 32 8.34 -6.11 -31.09
CA PHE A 32 7.57 -5.12 -30.34
C PHE A 32 7.33 -5.54 -28.88
N ALA A 33 7.07 -6.83 -28.63
CA ALA A 33 6.89 -7.37 -27.29
C ALA A 33 8.19 -7.25 -26.50
N MET A 34 9.32 -7.58 -27.13
CA MET A 34 10.66 -7.40 -26.56
C MET A 34 10.92 -5.94 -26.13
N ALA A 35 10.59 -4.96 -26.98
CA ALA A 35 10.74 -3.55 -26.63
C ALA A 35 9.89 -3.17 -25.40
N LEU A 36 8.65 -3.64 -25.33
CA LEU A 36 7.78 -3.41 -24.18
C LEU A 36 8.28 -4.11 -22.90
N MET A 37 8.84 -5.32 -23.01
CA MET A 37 9.44 -6.04 -21.87
C MET A 37 10.65 -5.31 -21.29
N ILE A 38 11.52 -4.76 -22.15
CA ILE A 38 12.66 -3.96 -21.71
C ILE A 38 12.18 -2.74 -20.94
N VAL A 39 11.22 -2.00 -21.51
CA VAL A 39 10.68 -0.78 -20.88
C VAL A 39 9.97 -1.13 -19.57
N GLY A 40 9.06 -2.10 -19.60
CA GLY A 40 8.27 -2.51 -18.44
C GLY A 40 9.14 -3.05 -17.30
N GLY A 41 10.05 -3.97 -17.60
CA GLY A 41 10.95 -4.54 -16.60
C GLY A 41 11.90 -3.49 -15.99
N THR A 42 12.42 -2.57 -16.81
CA THR A 42 13.27 -1.47 -16.30
C THR A 42 12.48 -0.52 -15.40
N LEU A 43 11.26 -0.15 -15.80
CA LEU A 43 10.39 0.70 -15.00
C LEU A 43 9.97 0.04 -13.69
N ALA A 44 9.68 -1.27 -13.69
CA ALA A 44 9.37 -2.02 -12.48
C ALA A 44 10.54 -2.04 -11.48
N ILE A 45 11.78 -2.25 -11.97
CA ILE A 45 12.99 -2.20 -11.12
C ILE A 45 13.23 -0.79 -10.60
N LEU A 46 13.13 0.24 -11.44
CA LEU A 46 13.28 1.63 -11.03
C LEU A 46 12.23 2.01 -9.97
N ALA A 47 10.98 1.59 -10.19
CA ALA A 47 9.89 1.81 -9.26
C ALA A 47 10.15 1.16 -7.91
N SER A 48 10.70 -0.06 -7.93
CA SER A 48 11.11 -0.79 -6.73
C SER A 48 12.21 -0.05 -5.97
N CYS A 49 13.22 0.47 -6.66
CA CYS A 49 14.26 1.29 -6.04
C CYS A 49 13.67 2.52 -5.32
N LEU A 50 12.71 3.20 -5.95
CA LEU A 50 12.01 4.33 -5.34
C LEU A 50 11.18 3.90 -4.12
N ALA A 51 10.52 2.74 -4.19
CA ALA A 51 9.81 2.15 -3.04
C ALA A 51 10.77 1.90 -1.87
N PHE A 52 11.98 1.36 -2.10
CA PHE A 52 12.97 1.19 -1.03
C PHE A 52 13.47 2.51 -0.43
N VAL A 53 13.49 3.60 -1.22
CA VAL A 53 13.77 4.94 -0.68
C VAL A 53 12.62 5.43 0.20
N ASP A 54 11.35 5.23 -0.22
CA ASP A 54 10.18 5.56 0.62
C ASP A 54 10.13 4.70 1.88
N LEU A 55 10.47 3.41 1.80
CA LEU A 55 10.61 2.49 2.93
C LEU A 55 11.53 3.04 4.00
N ARG A 56 12.67 3.62 3.60
CA ARG A 56 13.63 4.20 4.54
C ARG A 56 13.05 5.43 5.26
N ARG A 57 12.23 6.22 4.57
CA ARG A 57 11.54 7.39 5.14
C ARG A 57 10.41 6.97 6.08
N SER A 58 9.58 6.04 5.64
CA SER A 58 8.47 5.51 6.44
C SER A 58 8.99 4.78 7.69
N TRP A 59 10.12 4.09 7.60
CA TRP A 59 10.78 3.50 8.76
C TRP A 59 11.24 4.54 9.80
N ARG A 60 11.72 5.70 9.35
CA ARG A 60 12.06 6.82 10.25
C ARG A 60 10.81 7.33 10.96
N ASN A 61 9.69 7.45 10.25
CA ASN A 61 8.41 7.86 10.83
C ASN A 61 7.91 6.84 11.86
N VAL A 62 8.03 5.53 11.57
CA VAL A 62 7.70 4.46 12.52
C VAL A 62 8.52 4.58 13.80
N ARG A 63 9.82 4.88 13.71
CA ARG A 63 10.68 5.10 14.89
C ARG A 63 10.19 6.27 15.73
N LEU A 64 9.95 7.43 15.09
CA LEU A 64 9.43 8.62 15.76
C LEU A 64 8.07 8.36 16.45
N LEU A 65 7.17 7.64 15.78
CA LEU A 65 5.86 7.30 16.34
C LEU A 65 5.98 6.32 17.53
N ARG A 66 6.97 5.42 17.52
CA ARG A 66 7.25 4.54 18.66
C ARG A 66 7.83 5.30 19.85
N GLU A 67 8.71 6.27 19.60
CA GLU A 67 9.27 7.16 20.63
C GLU A 67 8.16 8.01 21.28
N GLU A 68 7.33 8.65 20.45
CA GLU A 68 6.15 9.39 20.92
C GLU A 68 5.22 8.50 21.75
N ARG A 69 5.00 7.26 21.32
CA ARG A 69 4.17 6.31 22.07
C ARG A 69 4.76 5.96 23.42
N ALA A 70 6.08 5.78 23.50
CA ALA A 70 6.77 5.51 24.76
C ALA A 70 6.64 6.71 25.71
N PHE A 71 6.81 7.92 25.19
CA PHE A 71 6.60 9.16 25.93
C PHE A 71 5.16 9.27 26.46
N LEU A 72 4.15 9.10 25.60
CA LEU A 72 2.74 9.15 25.99
C LEU A 72 2.40 8.09 27.06
N ARG A 73 2.95 6.88 26.95
CA ARG A 73 2.77 5.84 27.97
C ARG A 73 3.39 6.22 29.32
N ALA A 74 4.60 6.78 29.29
CA ALA A 74 5.26 7.24 30.51
C ALA A 74 4.48 8.38 31.17
N GLU A 75 3.93 9.31 30.39
CA GLU A 75 3.17 10.45 30.90
C GLU A 75 1.82 10.04 31.48
N ILE A 76 1.11 9.09 30.84
CA ILE A 76 -0.11 8.47 31.38
C ILE A 76 0.18 7.76 32.70
N ALA A 77 1.32 7.06 32.81
CA ALA A 77 1.69 6.36 34.04
C ALA A 77 2.10 7.30 35.19
N ARG A 78 2.67 8.48 34.87
CA ARG A 78 3.05 9.49 35.88
C ARG A 78 1.87 10.32 36.37
N THR A 79 0.80 10.40 35.59
CA THR A 79 -0.24 11.37 35.84
C THR A 79 -1.53 10.73 36.37
N GLU A 80 -1.80 10.93 37.67
CA GLU A 80 -3.12 10.66 38.26
C GLU A 80 -4.15 11.80 38.02
N ARG A 81 -3.71 13.00 37.60
CA ARG A 81 -4.50 14.25 37.66
C ARG A 81 -4.86 14.96 36.34
N LEU A 82 -4.28 14.59 35.20
CA LEU A 82 -4.70 15.09 33.87
C LEU A 82 -6.03 14.42 33.52
N PRO A 83 -6.93 15.09 32.79
CA PRO A 83 -8.13 14.43 32.27
C PRO A 83 -7.67 13.29 31.36
N CYS A 84 -7.76 12.06 31.88
CA CYS A 84 -7.27 10.81 31.31
C CYS A 84 -7.66 10.66 29.82
N ASN A 85 -8.75 11.31 29.42
CA ASN A 85 -9.33 11.33 28.08
C ASN A 85 -8.43 11.95 26.99
N TYR A 86 -7.66 13.02 27.27
CA TYR A 86 -6.85 13.67 26.21
C TYR A 86 -5.61 12.84 25.84
N LEU A 87 -4.82 12.43 26.85
CA LEU A 87 -3.64 11.60 26.61
C LEU A 87 -4.01 10.23 26.02
N GLN A 88 -5.13 9.64 26.44
CA GLN A 88 -5.66 8.41 25.82
C GLN A 88 -6.11 8.62 24.36
N ALA A 89 -6.68 9.79 24.03
CA ALA A 89 -7.03 10.14 22.66
C ALA A 89 -5.78 10.29 21.79
N CYS A 90 -4.73 10.98 22.28
CA CYS A 90 -3.43 11.08 21.60
C CYS A 90 -2.78 9.72 21.40
N GLN A 91 -2.80 8.85 22.43
CA GLN A 91 -2.26 7.49 22.32
C GLN A 91 -3.03 6.65 21.29
N SER A 92 -4.36 6.79 21.22
CA SER A 92 -5.20 6.11 20.24
C SER A 92 -4.96 6.62 18.82
N ALA A 93 -4.75 7.93 18.65
CA ALA A 93 -4.36 8.53 17.39
C ALA A 93 -3.00 7.96 16.95
N ASN A 94 -1.97 8.08 17.78
CA ASN A 94 -0.61 7.55 17.51
C ASN A 94 -0.62 6.06 17.14
N PHE A 95 -1.41 5.22 17.82
CA PHE A 95 -1.54 3.80 17.46
C PHE A 95 -2.04 3.60 16.02
N ARG A 96 -3.02 4.40 15.61
CA ARG A 96 -3.55 4.39 14.25
C ARG A 96 -2.51 4.87 13.26
N GLU A 97 -1.82 5.98 13.55
CA GLU A 97 -0.76 6.51 12.67
C GLU A 97 0.37 5.53 12.47
N LEU A 98 0.82 4.90 13.56
CA LEU A 98 1.84 3.87 13.54
C LEU A 98 1.40 2.69 12.68
N GLY A 99 0.14 2.26 12.81
CA GLY A 99 -0.38 1.16 12.03
C GLY A 99 -0.45 1.46 10.53
N TRP A 100 -0.95 2.63 10.13
CA TRP A 100 -0.91 3.05 8.72
C TRP A 100 0.52 3.14 8.17
N GLU A 101 1.44 3.72 8.94
CA GLU A 101 2.84 3.84 8.51
C GLU A 101 3.50 2.45 8.37
N VAL A 102 3.16 1.50 9.24
CA VAL A 102 3.70 0.13 9.19
C VAL A 102 3.09 -0.69 8.06
N PHE A 103 1.76 -0.72 7.93
CA PHE A 103 1.08 -1.62 6.98
C PHE A 103 0.92 -1.01 5.60
N ASP A 104 0.51 0.25 5.51
CA ASP A 104 0.16 0.89 4.23
C ASP A 104 1.36 1.60 3.59
N ARG A 105 2.50 1.67 4.27
CA ARG A 105 3.76 2.17 3.71
C ARG A 105 4.89 1.18 3.85
N VAL A 106 5.37 0.88 5.06
CA VAL A 106 6.54 0.00 5.25
C VAL A 106 6.31 -1.39 4.64
N ALA A 107 5.17 -2.03 4.91
CA ALA A 107 4.89 -3.34 4.35
C ALA A 107 4.63 -3.27 2.83
N MET A 108 3.95 -2.24 2.35
CA MET A 108 3.76 -2.01 0.91
C MET A 108 5.11 -1.86 0.20
N ASP A 109 5.91 -0.87 0.60
CA ASP A 109 7.19 -0.55 -0.02
C ASP A 109 8.18 -1.71 0.07
N GLY A 110 8.16 -2.45 1.19
CA GLY A 110 9.01 -3.62 1.38
C GLY A 110 8.58 -4.82 0.53
N ILE A 111 7.32 -5.25 0.63
CA ILE A 111 6.82 -6.46 -0.01
C ILE A 111 6.58 -6.22 -1.50
N VAL A 112 5.83 -5.17 -1.85
CA VAL A 112 5.53 -4.83 -3.24
C VAL A 112 6.79 -4.34 -3.95
N GLY A 113 7.63 -3.54 -3.29
CA GLY A 113 8.92 -3.15 -3.86
C GLY A 113 9.84 -4.34 -4.14
N PHE A 114 9.91 -5.33 -3.24
CA PHE A 114 10.65 -6.56 -3.51
C PHE A 114 10.04 -7.37 -4.66
N ALA A 115 8.71 -7.50 -4.67
CA ALA A 115 8.00 -8.14 -5.77
C ALA A 115 8.30 -7.48 -7.12
N GLY A 116 8.44 -6.16 -7.17
CA GLY A 116 8.74 -5.42 -8.40
C GLY A 116 10.13 -5.71 -8.95
N ILE A 117 11.11 -6.00 -8.08
CA ILE A 117 12.43 -6.51 -8.51
C ILE A 117 12.26 -7.87 -9.18
N LEU A 118 11.51 -8.80 -8.58
CA LEU A 118 11.29 -10.13 -9.14
C LEU A 118 10.54 -10.07 -10.48
N VAL A 119 9.48 -9.26 -10.54
CA VAL A 119 8.68 -9.04 -11.75
C VAL A 119 9.52 -8.42 -12.85
N GLY A 120 10.25 -7.35 -12.56
CA GLY A 120 11.09 -6.69 -13.55
C GLY A 120 12.24 -7.56 -14.04
N THR A 121 12.90 -8.31 -13.15
CA THR A 121 13.96 -9.25 -13.51
C THR A 121 13.40 -10.39 -14.38
N GLY A 122 12.28 -10.98 -13.98
CA GLY A 122 11.62 -12.04 -14.75
C GLY A 122 11.18 -11.56 -16.13
N THR A 123 10.66 -10.34 -16.22
CA THR A 123 10.25 -9.70 -17.49
C THR A 123 11.43 -9.53 -18.45
N ILE A 124 12.59 -9.07 -17.96
CA ILE A 124 13.81 -8.93 -18.77
C ILE A 124 14.35 -10.32 -19.16
N MET A 125 14.32 -11.29 -18.25
CA MET A 125 14.77 -12.66 -18.54
C MET A 125 13.95 -13.34 -19.63
N ALA A 126 12.64 -13.08 -19.72
CA ALA A 126 11.77 -13.65 -20.76
C ALA A 126 12.22 -13.30 -22.18
N ILE A 127 12.98 -12.21 -22.39
CA ILE A 127 13.57 -11.87 -23.69
C ILE A 127 14.50 -12.98 -24.19
N GLY A 128 15.23 -13.63 -23.28
CA GLY A 128 16.09 -14.78 -23.53
C GLY A 128 15.36 -16.12 -23.55
N GLY A 129 14.03 -16.14 -23.65
CA GLY A 129 13.17 -17.33 -23.52
C GLY A 129 13.42 -18.46 -24.52
N ALA A 130 14.29 -18.26 -25.53
CA ALA A 130 14.75 -19.34 -26.41
C ALA A 130 15.45 -20.49 -25.66
N ASN A 131 16.03 -20.21 -24.48
CA ASN A 131 16.51 -21.24 -23.57
C ASN A 131 15.40 -21.66 -22.60
N HIS A 132 15.02 -22.93 -22.64
CA HIS A 132 13.94 -23.48 -21.81
C HIS A 132 14.11 -23.24 -20.30
N ARG A 133 15.36 -23.24 -19.80
CA ARG A 133 15.64 -22.94 -18.38
C ARG A 133 15.36 -21.48 -18.03
N ILE A 134 15.73 -20.56 -18.93
CA ILE A 134 15.51 -19.12 -18.76
C ILE A 134 14.02 -18.81 -18.85
N PHE A 135 13.30 -19.46 -19.76
CA PHE A 135 11.84 -19.34 -19.89
C PHE A 135 11.11 -19.73 -18.59
N HIS A 136 11.41 -20.91 -18.03
CA HIS A 136 10.78 -21.34 -16.78
C HIS A 136 11.16 -20.45 -15.60
N ALA A 137 12.43 -20.07 -15.48
CA ALA A 137 12.88 -19.19 -14.41
C ALA A 137 12.21 -17.80 -14.49
N SER A 138 12.09 -17.25 -15.70
CA SER A 138 11.40 -15.99 -15.95
C SER A 138 9.92 -16.09 -15.54
N ASN A 139 9.20 -17.10 -16.02
CA ASN A 139 7.77 -17.24 -15.75
C ASN A 139 7.51 -17.48 -14.25
N LEU A 140 8.39 -18.22 -13.58
CA LEU A 140 8.34 -18.40 -12.13
C LEU A 140 8.51 -17.07 -11.39
N LEU A 141 9.50 -16.25 -11.79
CA LEU A 141 9.82 -14.98 -11.14
C LEU A 141 8.76 -13.90 -11.38
N SER A 142 8.38 -13.64 -12.64
CA SER A 142 7.41 -12.59 -12.97
C SER A 142 5.97 -13.04 -12.77
N GLY A 143 5.63 -14.23 -13.24
CA GLY A 143 4.25 -14.73 -13.22
C GLY A 143 3.79 -15.19 -11.84
N TYR A 144 4.60 -15.97 -11.13
CA TYR A 144 4.14 -16.64 -9.90
C TYR A 144 4.66 -16.00 -8.62
N VAL A 145 5.98 -15.94 -8.43
CA VAL A 145 6.57 -15.50 -7.16
C VAL A 145 6.35 -14.00 -6.95
N GLY A 146 6.62 -13.17 -7.97
CA GLY A 146 6.38 -11.74 -7.92
C GLY A 146 4.92 -11.39 -7.60
N ASN A 147 3.99 -11.90 -8.40
CA ASN A 147 2.55 -11.69 -8.17
C ASN A 147 2.05 -12.31 -6.85
N GLY A 148 2.66 -13.42 -6.41
CA GLY A 148 2.38 -14.04 -5.12
C GLY A 148 2.67 -13.12 -3.94
N PHE A 149 3.78 -12.37 -3.96
CA PHE A 149 4.08 -11.37 -2.94
C PHE A 149 3.08 -10.20 -2.94
N VAL A 150 2.66 -9.73 -4.12
CA VAL A 150 1.62 -8.70 -4.24
C VAL A 150 0.31 -9.20 -3.61
N ALA A 151 -0.09 -10.43 -3.92
CA ALA A 151 -1.30 -11.02 -3.36
C ALA A 151 -1.21 -11.23 -1.83
N PHE A 152 -0.05 -11.65 -1.34
CA PHE A 152 0.21 -11.78 0.08
C PHE A 152 0.09 -10.44 0.82
N TYR A 153 0.64 -9.37 0.25
CA TYR A 153 0.47 -8.02 0.77
C TYR A 153 -1.00 -7.59 0.80
N GLY A 154 -1.74 -7.82 -0.29
CA GLY A 154 -3.16 -7.49 -0.36
C GLY A 154 -3.99 -8.17 0.74
N LEU A 155 -3.66 -9.42 1.08
CA LEU A 155 -4.29 -10.13 2.20
C LEU A 155 -3.98 -9.48 3.55
N ILE A 156 -2.72 -9.17 3.82
CA ILE A 156 -2.31 -8.48 5.06
C ILE A 156 -3.03 -7.14 5.17
N ASN A 157 -3.06 -6.37 4.08
CA ASN A 157 -3.71 -5.07 4.06
C ASN A 157 -5.22 -5.17 4.28
N ALA A 158 -5.88 -6.18 3.69
CA ALA A 158 -7.30 -6.41 3.88
C ALA A 158 -7.64 -6.69 5.36
N ILE A 159 -6.87 -7.54 6.02
CA ILE A 159 -7.04 -7.84 7.46
C ILE A 159 -6.88 -6.56 8.29
N TRP A 160 -5.83 -5.78 8.00
CA TRP A 160 -5.56 -4.52 8.69
C TRP A 160 -6.67 -3.48 8.48
N SER A 161 -7.14 -3.33 7.25
CA SER A 161 -8.21 -2.41 6.88
C SER A 161 -9.55 -2.78 7.54
N VAL A 162 -9.88 -4.08 7.64
CA VAL A 162 -11.05 -4.56 8.38
C VAL A 162 -10.95 -4.20 9.85
N TYR A 163 -9.79 -4.44 10.46
CA TYR A 163 -9.52 -4.08 11.85
C TYR A 163 -9.72 -2.57 12.09
N LEU A 164 -9.14 -1.72 11.25
CA LEU A 164 -9.26 -0.26 11.35
C LEU A 164 -10.69 0.22 11.14
N TRP A 165 -11.43 -0.37 10.20
CA TRP A 165 -12.82 -0.01 9.95
C TRP A 165 -13.72 -0.37 11.13
N GLN A 166 -13.56 -1.56 11.72
CA GLN A 166 -14.29 -1.96 12.92
C GLN A 166 -14.01 -1.00 14.09
N ARG A 167 -12.74 -0.65 14.30
CA ARG A 167 -12.33 0.30 15.34
C ARG A 167 -12.88 1.71 15.09
N GLY A 168 -12.81 2.20 13.85
CA GLY A 168 -13.38 3.49 13.46
C GLY A 168 -14.89 3.55 13.69
N ARG A 169 -15.62 2.47 13.40
CA ARG A 169 -17.07 2.39 13.68
C ARG A 169 -17.38 2.51 15.16
N ARG A 170 -16.61 1.86 16.04
CA ARG A 170 -16.78 1.98 17.49
C ARG A 170 -16.58 3.42 17.96
N HIS A 171 -15.52 4.09 17.52
CA HIS A 171 -15.28 5.49 17.89
C HIS A 171 -16.34 6.46 17.33
N CYS A 172 -16.82 6.25 16.09
CA CYS A 172 -17.90 7.07 15.54
C CYS A 172 -19.21 6.93 16.33
N ARG A 173 -19.55 5.72 16.81
CA ARG A 173 -20.74 5.50 17.66
C ARG A 173 -20.61 6.26 18.98
N LEU A 174 -19.49 6.08 19.67
CA LEU A 174 -19.21 6.77 20.94
C LEU A 174 -19.25 8.30 20.83
N VAL A 175 -18.74 8.88 19.73
CA VAL A 175 -18.80 10.34 19.51
C VAL A 175 -20.22 10.83 19.19
N THR A 176 -21.09 9.94 18.69
CA THR A 176 -22.48 10.28 18.34
C THR A 176 -23.42 10.20 19.53
N ASP A 177 -23.10 9.36 20.51
CA ASP A 177 -23.93 9.16 21.70
C ASP A 177 -23.76 10.28 22.76
N TYR A 178 -22.71 11.10 22.67
CA TYR A 178 -22.53 12.28 23.55
C TYR A 178 -23.22 13.53 22.98
N ILE A 179 -24.19 14.05 23.73
CA ILE A 179 -25.08 15.18 23.39
C ILE A 179 -24.33 16.53 23.27
N GLN A 180 -24.79 17.35 22.31
CA GLN A 180 -24.31 18.65 21.78
C GLN A 180 -23.20 18.60 20.72
N GLU A 181 -23.60 18.76 19.45
CA GLU A 181 -22.74 18.85 18.26
C GLU A 181 -21.80 20.08 18.30
N ASN A 182 -20.67 19.96 18.99
CA ASN A 182 -19.62 20.97 18.93
C ASN A 182 -18.86 20.89 17.58
N PRO A 183 -18.35 22.01 17.03
CA PRO A 183 -17.61 22.03 15.77
C PRO A 183 -16.38 21.09 15.77
N MET A 184 -15.78 20.86 16.94
CA MET A 184 -14.69 19.90 17.13
C MET A 184 -15.14 18.44 16.93
N GLN A 185 -16.35 18.08 17.39
CA GLN A 185 -16.90 16.74 17.16
C GLN A 185 -17.24 16.51 15.69
N LYS A 186 -17.79 17.53 14.99
CA LYS A 186 -18.02 17.46 13.53
C LYS A 186 -16.71 17.21 12.78
N ARG A 187 -15.64 17.92 13.15
CA ARG A 187 -14.30 17.73 12.57
C ARG A 187 -13.75 16.33 12.86
N ALA A 188 -13.85 15.85 14.09
CA ALA A 188 -13.42 14.50 14.46
C ALA A 188 -14.19 13.42 13.69
N ARG A 189 -15.53 13.53 13.60
CA ARG A 189 -16.39 12.62 12.82
C ARG A 189 -16.00 12.61 11.35
N GLN A 190 -15.72 13.76 10.76
CA GLN A 190 -15.27 13.85 9.37
C GLN A 190 -13.92 13.16 9.16
N ILE A 191 -12.98 13.33 10.10
CA ILE A 191 -11.68 12.63 10.06
C ILE A 191 -11.90 11.12 10.10
N PHE A 192 -12.69 10.60 11.05
CA PHE A 192 -12.96 9.17 11.13
C PHE A 192 -13.67 8.63 9.87
N ARG A 193 -14.61 9.39 9.31
CA ARG A 193 -15.29 9.01 8.07
C ARG A 193 -14.34 8.98 6.88
N ASN A 194 -13.45 9.96 6.75
CA ASN A 194 -12.41 9.95 5.71
C ASN A 194 -11.51 8.70 5.86
N HIS A 195 -11.10 8.36 7.09
CA HIS A 195 -10.30 7.15 7.34
C HIS A 195 -11.06 5.87 6.98
N GLN A 196 -12.36 5.80 7.25
CA GLN A 196 -13.19 4.65 6.87
C GLN A 196 -13.34 4.51 5.36
N ILE A 197 -13.59 5.62 4.66
CA ILE A 197 -13.67 5.63 3.20
C ILE A 197 -12.34 5.14 2.62
N TYR A 198 -11.22 5.69 3.09
CA TYR A 198 -9.89 5.27 2.66
C TYR A 198 -9.65 3.79 2.93
N ALA A 199 -9.90 3.30 4.14
CA ALA A 199 -9.69 1.88 4.49
C ALA A 199 -10.51 0.93 3.61
N VAL A 200 -11.78 1.26 3.34
CA VAL A 200 -12.64 0.43 2.48
C VAL A 200 -12.17 0.47 1.03
N THR A 201 -11.94 1.65 0.47
CA THR A 201 -11.49 1.78 -0.92
C THR A 201 -10.14 1.13 -1.13
N ASN A 202 -9.19 1.30 -0.22
CA ASN A 202 -7.87 0.69 -0.28
C ASN A 202 -7.95 -0.84 -0.19
N ALA A 203 -8.72 -1.38 0.76
CA ALA A 203 -8.90 -2.83 0.89
C ALA A 203 -9.52 -3.46 -0.35
N VAL A 204 -10.60 -2.87 -0.89
CA VAL A 204 -11.24 -3.38 -2.10
C VAL A 204 -10.27 -3.33 -3.28
N THR A 205 -9.59 -2.20 -3.47
CA THR A 205 -8.61 -2.02 -4.54
C THR A 205 -7.52 -3.09 -4.46
N LEU A 206 -6.90 -3.26 -3.29
CA LEU A 206 -5.79 -4.20 -3.13
C LEU A 206 -6.22 -5.66 -3.23
N VAL A 207 -7.40 -6.04 -2.75
CA VAL A 207 -7.93 -7.40 -2.91
C VAL A 207 -8.20 -7.72 -4.38
N VAL A 208 -8.88 -6.82 -5.09
CA VAL A 208 -9.19 -7.02 -6.51
C VAL A 208 -7.90 -7.00 -7.34
N SER A 209 -6.96 -6.10 -7.03
CA SER A 209 -5.62 -6.03 -7.63
C SER A 209 -4.84 -7.32 -7.43
N SER A 210 -4.85 -7.86 -6.21
CA SER A 210 -4.20 -9.14 -5.87
C SER A 210 -4.75 -10.31 -6.67
N ILE A 211 -6.08 -10.40 -6.80
CA ILE A 211 -6.74 -11.44 -7.59
C ILE A 211 -6.40 -11.26 -9.07
N GLY A 212 -6.47 -10.02 -9.59
CA GLY A 212 -6.11 -9.69 -10.96
C GLY A 212 -4.66 -10.04 -11.30
N SER A 213 -3.74 -9.76 -10.39
CA SER A 213 -2.30 -10.05 -10.48
C SER A 213 -2.00 -11.56 -10.49
N LEU A 214 -2.74 -12.35 -9.71
CA LEU A 214 -2.61 -13.82 -9.78
C LEU A 214 -3.16 -14.38 -11.09
N ILE A 215 -4.28 -13.82 -11.58
CA ILE A 215 -4.88 -14.24 -12.85
C ILE A 215 -3.98 -13.85 -14.03
N SER A 216 -3.36 -12.67 -13.98
CA SER A 216 -2.51 -12.14 -15.05
C SER A 216 -1.28 -13.00 -15.35
N SER A 217 -0.88 -13.85 -14.41
CA SER A 217 0.17 -14.87 -14.60
C SER A 217 -0.17 -15.91 -15.68
N THR A 218 -1.46 -16.15 -15.93
CA THR A 218 -1.93 -17.20 -16.86
C THR A 218 -2.90 -16.68 -17.92
N ARG A 219 -3.57 -15.55 -17.67
CA ARG A 219 -4.67 -15.05 -18.51
C ARG A 219 -4.60 -13.54 -18.69
N TRP A 220 -4.59 -13.10 -19.94
CA TRP A 220 -4.47 -11.69 -20.32
C TRP A 220 -5.57 -10.78 -19.73
N TRP A 221 -6.78 -11.30 -19.51
CA TRP A 221 -7.88 -10.52 -18.95
C TRP A 221 -7.68 -10.17 -17.46
N GLY A 222 -6.71 -10.79 -16.78
CA GLY A 222 -6.26 -10.33 -15.45
C GLY A 222 -5.80 -8.87 -15.49
N TYR A 223 -5.14 -8.45 -16.57
CA TYR A 223 -4.71 -7.06 -16.75
C TYR A 223 -5.88 -6.09 -16.94
N VAL A 224 -6.99 -6.53 -17.53
CA VAL A 224 -8.22 -5.72 -17.64
C VAL A 224 -8.79 -5.43 -16.24
N ILE A 225 -8.70 -6.39 -15.33
CA ILE A 225 -9.11 -6.22 -13.92
C ILE A 225 -8.16 -5.25 -13.18
N LEU A 226 -6.88 -5.22 -13.52
CA LEU A 226 -5.90 -4.32 -12.90
C LEU A 226 -6.13 -2.85 -13.26
N ILE A 227 -6.70 -2.53 -14.42
CA ILE A 227 -6.95 -1.13 -14.85
C ILE A 227 -7.75 -0.32 -13.79
N PRO A 228 -8.96 -0.73 -13.36
CA PRO A 228 -9.69 0.00 -12.33
C PRO A 228 -8.96 0.01 -10.98
N CYS A 229 -8.14 -1.01 -10.69
CA CYS A 229 -7.35 -1.07 -9.46
C CYS A 229 -6.25 -0.01 -9.45
N ILE A 230 -5.54 0.18 -10.57
CA ILE A 230 -4.53 1.24 -10.73
C ILE A 230 -5.15 2.61 -10.47
N PHE A 231 -6.33 2.88 -11.05
CA PHE A 231 -7.05 4.13 -10.77
C PHE A 231 -7.47 4.25 -9.30
N GLY A 232 -7.91 3.14 -8.69
CA GLY A 232 -8.21 3.06 -7.26
C GLY A 232 -7.00 3.40 -6.39
N SER A 233 -5.83 2.86 -6.71
CA SER A 233 -4.57 3.07 -5.98
C SER A 233 -4.07 4.51 -6.11
N VAL A 234 -4.17 5.11 -7.31
CA VAL A 234 -3.90 6.54 -7.52
C VAL A 234 -4.87 7.40 -6.72
N PHE A 235 -6.16 7.09 -6.76
CA PHE A 235 -7.17 7.78 -5.97
C PHE A 235 -6.87 7.68 -4.48
N CYS A 236 -6.58 6.48 -3.96
CA CYS A 236 -6.22 6.23 -2.57
C CYS A 236 -5.00 7.05 -2.15
N ASN A 237 -3.94 7.08 -2.98
CA ASN A 237 -2.75 7.89 -2.70
C ASN A 237 -3.08 9.39 -2.64
N MET A 238 -3.84 9.91 -3.62
CA MET A 238 -4.25 11.32 -3.65
C MET A 238 -5.17 11.68 -2.48
N PHE A 239 -6.12 10.79 -2.15
CA PHE A 239 -7.08 10.97 -1.07
C PHE A 239 -6.36 10.95 0.28
N TRP A 240 -5.41 10.02 0.47
CA TRP A 240 -4.54 10.01 1.64
C TRP A 240 -3.84 11.34 1.78
N ARG A 241 -3.16 11.81 0.73
CA ARG A 241 -2.39 13.06 0.78
C ARG A 241 -3.22 14.31 1.09
N LYS A 242 -4.46 14.38 0.60
CA LYS A 242 -5.30 15.58 0.72
C LYS A 242 -6.24 15.57 1.93
N LYS A 243 -6.66 14.39 2.42
CA LYS A 243 -7.82 14.26 3.33
C LYS A 243 -7.61 13.36 4.54
N VAL A 244 -6.54 12.57 4.59
CA VAL A 244 -6.30 11.57 5.66
C VAL A 244 -4.94 11.75 6.32
N GLY A 245 -3.90 12.01 5.52
CA GLY A 245 -2.52 12.12 5.95
C GLY A 245 -2.31 13.22 6.97
N TYR A 246 -1.34 12.99 7.84
CA TYR A 246 -1.11 13.80 9.02
C TYR A 246 -0.49 15.16 8.67
N ASP A 247 -1.31 16.21 8.75
CA ASP A 247 -0.81 17.52 9.18
C ASP A 247 -0.65 17.43 10.69
N ARG A 248 0.55 17.04 11.13
CA ARG A 248 0.93 17.13 12.54
C ARG A 248 0.76 18.59 12.92
N LEU A 249 -0.25 18.89 13.75
CA LEU A 249 -0.23 20.05 14.63
C LEU A 249 0.94 19.76 15.59
N ILE A 250 2.14 20.12 15.13
CA ILE A 250 3.35 20.06 15.93
C ILE A 250 3.04 20.87 17.19
N ILE A 251 3.26 20.23 18.35
CA ILE A 251 3.48 20.90 19.63
C ILE A 251 4.56 21.96 19.43
#